data_AF-A0A2E0QSD6-F1
#
_entry.id   AF-A0A2E0QSD6-F1
#
_cell.length_a   1.000
_cell.length_b   1.000
_cell.length_c   1.000
_cell.angle_alpha   90.00
_cell.angle_beta   90.00
_cell.angle_gamma   90.00
#
_symmetry.space_group_name_H-M   'P 1'
#
loop_
_entity.id
_entity.type
_entity.pdbx_description
1 polymer ?
#
loop_
_entity_poly.entity_id
_entity_poly.type
_entity_poly.pdbx_seq_one_letter_code
_entity_poly.pdbx_strand_id
1 'polypeptide(L)'
;MAGLLDQALKNPKKSDKDLAKPFGYGGPFGQRYRSWLHKCGVIEKVGLPLKLTPMGEVLRKHDPKFESLTTQWFLHHELVTDPERSEAWHFFALEFLPEHKAFTKEDLLNGLTEKLRWHSEMHFGPGSKLNKTILRKIIEVYTEDAGLGQLGLIEEKGDHFVRKRPKKLGPWKTDEALAKAYRK
;
A
#
# COMPACT_ATOMS: atom_id res chain seq x y z
N MET A 1 -10.08 -6.43 5.37
CA MET A 1 -8.80 -6.03 6.01
C MET A 1 -8.98 -5.18 7.28
N ALA A 2 -9.95 -4.26 7.35
CA ALA A 2 -10.17 -3.38 8.51
C ALA A 2 -10.43 -4.05 9.87
N GLY A 3 -10.89 -5.31 9.91
CA GLY A 3 -11.20 -5.99 11.17
C GLY A 3 -10.03 -6.10 12.15
N LEU A 4 -8.79 -6.20 11.64
CA LEU A 4 -7.61 -6.26 12.50
C LEU A 4 -7.30 -4.90 13.15
N LEU A 5 -7.50 -3.80 12.41
CA LEU A 5 -7.39 -2.45 12.94
C LEU A 5 -8.43 -2.23 14.05
N ASP A 6 -9.67 -2.69 13.85
CA ASP A 6 -10.73 -2.60 14.84
C ASP A 6 -10.41 -3.34 16.13
N GLN A 7 -9.85 -4.54 16.01
CA GLN A 7 -9.40 -5.31 17.17
C GLN A 7 -8.25 -4.60 17.90
N ALA A 8 -7.30 -4.02 17.16
CA ALA A 8 -6.16 -3.31 17.74
C ALA A 8 -6.58 -2.06 18.50
N LEU A 9 -7.51 -1.26 17.95
CA LEU A 9 -8.04 -0.06 18.59
C LEU A 9 -8.86 -0.40 19.85
N LYS A 10 -9.68 -1.46 19.80
CA LYS A 10 -10.48 -1.92 20.94
C LYS A 10 -9.66 -2.60 22.03
N ASN A 11 -8.54 -3.21 21.67
CA ASN A 11 -7.71 -3.98 22.59
C ASN A 11 -6.23 -3.57 22.47
N PRO A 12 -5.87 -2.33 22.85
CA PRO A 12 -4.55 -1.76 22.59
C PRO A 12 -3.37 -2.50 23.25
N LYS A 13 -3.65 -3.37 24.22
CA LYS A 13 -2.66 -4.17 24.96
C LYS A 13 -2.46 -5.59 24.41
N LYS A 14 -3.27 -6.05 23.45
CA LYS A 14 -3.18 -7.42 22.90
C LYS A 14 -2.05 -7.53 21.88
N SER A 15 -1.36 -8.67 21.88
CA SER A 15 -0.29 -8.95 20.91
C SER A 15 -0.83 -9.10 19.49
N ASP A 16 0.02 -8.97 18.47
CA ASP A 16 -0.37 -9.22 17.07
C ASP A 16 -0.95 -10.61 16.86
N LYS A 17 -0.42 -11.60 17.56
CA LYS A 17 -0.90 -12.99 17.51
C LYS A 17 -2.34 -13.06 18.01
N ASP A 18 -2.64 -12.41 19.13
CA ASP A 18 -3.98 -12.42 19.72
C ASP A 18 -4.97 -11.61 18.89
N LEU A 19 -4.52 -10.50 18.30
CA LEU A 19 -5.33 -9.66 17.42
C LEU A 19 -5.66 -10.37 16.10
N ALA A 20 -4.73 -11.16 15.56
CA ALA A 20 -4.89 -11.87 14.29
C ALA A 20 -5.65 -13.21 14.42
N LYS A 21 -5.63 -13.84 15.61
CA LYS A 21 -6.25 -15.15 15.89
C LYS A 21 -7.71 -15.27 15.42
N PRO A 22 -8.62 -14.30 15.64
CA PRO A 22 -10.01 -14.39 15.20
C PRO A 22 -10.19 -14.50 13.69
N PHE A 23 -9.18 -14.11 12.91
CA PHE A 23 -9.19 -14.15 11.45
C PHE A 23 -8.48 -15.38 10.88
N GLY A 24 -8.06 -16.32 11.74
CA GLY A 24 -7.28 -17.49 11.32
C GLY A 24 -5.82 -17.18 10.96
N TYR A 25 -5.34 -15.96 11.27
CA TYR A 25 -3.98 -15.53 10.95
C TYR A 25 -3.08 -15.49 12.20
N GLY A 26 -1.76 -15.59 11.98
CA GLY A 26 -0.75 -15.50 13.02
C GLY A 26 -0.14 -14.09 13.19
N GLY A 27 0.76 -13.94 14.17
CA GLY A 27 1.43 -12.68 14.47
C GLY A 27 2.14 -11.98 13.29
N PRO A 28 2.84 -12.69 12.37
CA PRO A 28 3.47 -12.06 11.21
C PRO A 28 2.49 -11.33 10.28
N PHE A 29 1.24 -11.81 10.18
CA PHE A 29 0.20 -11.11 9.42
C PHE A 29 -0.13 -9.77 10.08
N GLY A 30 -0.32 -9.77 11.41
CA GLY A 30 -0.60 -8.55 12.17
C GLY A 30 0.47 -7.48 12.01
N GLN A 31 1.73 -7.88 12.10
CA GLN A 31 2.87 -6.98 11.90
C GLN A 31 2.91 -6.38 10.48
N ARG A 32 2.74 -7.21 9.44
CA ARG A 32 2.71 -6.73 8.04
C ARG A 32 1.55 -5.78 7.79
N TYR A 33 0.38 -6.09 8.34
CA TYR A 33 -0.80 -5.23 8.21
C TYR A 33 -0.56 -3.85 8.84
N ARG A 34 0.01 -3.78 10.05
CA ARG A 34 0.35 -2.48 10.65
C ARG A 34 1.43 -1.73 9.89
N SER A 35 2.45 -2.44 9.38
CA SER A 35 3.45 -1.83 8.50
C SER A 35 2.78 -1.18 7.29
N TRP A 36 1.79 -1.83 6.69
CA TRP A 36 1.01 -1.26 5.60
C TRP A 36 0.21 -0.01 6.00
N LEU A 37 -0.49 -0.06 7.15
CA LEU A 37 -1.23 1.10 7.66
C LEU A 37 -0.31 2.31 7.91
N HIS A 38 0.89 2.07 8.44
CA HIS A 38 1.87 3.13 8.67
C HIS A 38 2.43 3.70 7.36
N LYS A 39 2.70 2.83 6.38
CA LYS A 39 3.13 3.23 5.03
C LYS A 39 2.11 4.08 4.31
N CYS A 40 0.82 3.82 4.54
CA CYS A 40 -0.28 4.55 3.92
C CYS A 40 -0.81 5.71 4.80
N GLY A 41 -0.03 6.18 5.78
CA GLY A 41 -0.39 7.36 6.59
C GLY A 41 -1.60 7.19 7.51
N VAL A 42 -2.09 5.96 7.74
CA VAL A 42 -3.28 5.69 8.57
C VAL A 42 -2.96 5.72 10.06
N ILE A 43 -1.77 5.28 10.45
CA ILE A 43 -1.31 5.23 11.85
C ILE A 43 -0.01 6.00 12.03
N GLU A 44 0.19 6.58 13.22
CA GLU A 44 1.35 7.43 13.52
C GLU A 44 2.68 6.66 13.53
N LYS A 45 2.66 5.41 14.01
CA LYS A 45 3.86 4.56 14.12
C LYS A 45 3.51 3.09 14.10
N VAL A 46 4.49 2.26 13.74
CA VAL A 46 4.39 0.80 13.89
C VAL A 46 4.61 0.44 15.36
N GLY A 47 3.61 -0.17 16.01
CA GLY A 47 3.72 -0.63 17.39
C GLY A 47 2.37 -0.66 18.12
N LEU A 48 2.42 -0.96 19.41
CA LEU A 48 1.29 -0.88 20.33
C LEU A 48 1.57 0.14 21.45
N PRO A 49 0.55 0.87 21.94
CA PRO A 49 -0.82 0.91 21.42
C PRO A 49 -0.88 1.54 20.02
N LEU A 50 -1.81 1.06 19.19
CA LEU A 50 -2.03 1.62 17.85
C LEU A 50 -2.74 2.97 17.98
N LYS A 51 -2.23 3.98 17.28
CA LYS A 51 -2.82 5.33 17.24
C LYS A 51 -3.00 5.78 15.78
N LEU A 52 -4.22 6.19 15.45
CA LEU A 52 -4.55 6.72 14.13
C LEU A 52 -3.95 8.13 13.97
N THR A 53 -3.61 8.49 12.74
CA THR A 53 -3.35 9.88 12.35
C THR A 53 -4.69 10.64 12.22
N PRO A 54 -4.69 11.99 12.15
CA PRO A 54 -5.90 12.75 11.84
C PRO A 54 -6.59 12.28 10.55
N MET A 55 -5.80 11.98 9.51
CA MET A 55 -6.30 11.40 8.27
C MET A 55 -6.90 10.01 8.49
N GLY A 56 -6.22 9.15 9.28
CA GLY A 56 -6.68 7.81 9.62
C GLY A 56 -8.02 7.81 10.37
N GLU A 57 -8.26 8.78 11.25
CA GLU A 57 -9.55 8.99 11.91
C GLU A 57 -10.66 9.34 10.90
N VAL A 58 -10.35 10.19 9.91
CA VAL A 58 -11.30 10.51 8.83
C VAL A 58 -11.62 9.29 7.98
N LEU A 59 -10.62 8.51 7.56
CA LEU A 59 -10.87 7.26 6.84
C LEU A 59 -11.76 6.33 7.65
N ARG A 60 -11.46 6.16 8.94
CA ARG A 60 -12.20 5.25 9.81
C ARG A 60 -13.65 5.69 9.99
N LYS A 61 -13.90 6.99 10.08
CA LYS A 61 -15.24 7.57 10.24
C LYS A 61 -16.08 7.43 8.97
N HIS A 62 -15.49 7.66 7.79
CA HIS A 62 -16.23 7.77 6.53
C HIS A 62 -16.22 6.49 5.68
N ASP A 63 -15.18 5.68 5.79
CA ASP A 63 -15.02 4.42 5.07
C ASP A 63 -14.33 3.37 5.94
N PRO A 64 -15.03 2.86 6.98
CA PRO A 64 -14.45 1.96 7.98
C PRO A 64 -13.91 0.65 7.41
N LYS A 65 -14.30 0.26 6.18
CA LYS A 65 -13.84 -0.95 5.50
C LYS A 65 -12.71 -0.70 4.51
N PHE A 66 -12.41 0.56 4.19
CA PHE A 66 -11.45 0.99 3.18
C PHE A 66 -11.79 0.52 1.76
N GLU A 67 -13.08 0.57 1.39
CA GLU A 67 -13.58 0.04 0.11
C GLU A 67 -13.77 1.13 -0.96
N SER A 68 -13.89 2.40 -0.56
CA SER A 68 -14.18 3.50 -1.48
C SER A 68 -12.96 3.91 -2.31
N LEU A 69 -13.23 4.39 -3.53
CA LEU A 69 -12.22 4.94 -4.42
C LEU A 69 -11.46 6.14 -3.80
N THR A 70 -12.15 6.96 -3.01
CA THR A 70 -11.53 8.07 -2.25
C THR A 70 -10.46 7.53 -1.29
N THR A 71 -10.77 6.50 -0.51
CA THR A 71 -9.80 5.86 0.38
C THR A 71 -8.64 5.27 -0.41
N GLN A 72 -8.89 4.54 -1.50
CA GLN A 72 -7.81 3.95 -2.28
C GLN A 72 -6.85 4.99 -2.84
N TRP A 73 -7.36 6.13 -3.34
CA TRP A 73 -6.50 7.22 -3.79
C TRP A 73 -5.69 7.82 -2.64
N PHE A 74 -6.29 7.97 -1.45
CA PHE A 74 -5.58 8.48 -0.28
C PHE A 74 -4.42 7.54 0.08
N LEU A 75 -4.71 6.24 0.22
CA LEU A 75 -3.71 5.24 0.56
C LEU A 75 -2.59 5.19 -0.48
N HIS A 76 -2.92 5.31 -1.77
CA HIS A 76 -1.92 5.38 -2.84
C HIS A 76 -1.01 6.59 -2.69
N HIS A 77 -1.57 7.80 -2.53
CA HIS A 77 -0.76 9.01 -2.39
C HIS A 77 0.20 8.91 -1.21
N GLU A 78 -0.27 8.49 -0.04
CA GLU A 78 0.59 8.32 1.14
C GLU A 78 1.67 7.24 0.92
N LEU A 79 1.28 6.10 0.32
CA LEU A 79 2.18 4.98 0.06
C LEU A 79 3.36 5.36 -0.85
N VAL A 80 3.14 6.25 -1.81
CA VAL A 80 4.16 6.60 -2.81
C VAL A 80 4.86 7.93 -2.54
N THR A 81 4.42 8.72 -1.57
CA THR A 81 5.00 10.06 -1.33
C THR A 81 6.36 9.99 -0.65
N ASP A 82 6.58 9.04 0.25
CA ASP A 82 7.80 8.92 1.07
C ASP A 82 8.71 7.79 0.51
N PRO A 83 9.79 8.14 -0.22
CA PRO A 83 10.69 7.15 -0.82
C PRO A 83 11.47 6.34 0.22
N GLU A 84 11.70 6.86 1.43
CA GLU A 84 12.42 6.10 2.47
C GLU A 84 11.51 5.03 3.09
N ARG A 85 10.22 5.36 3.27
CA ARG A 85 9.26 4.46 3.91
C ARG A 85 8.79 3.33 2.99
N SER A 86 8.67 3.61 1.69
CA SER A 86 8.04 2.71 0.72
C SER A 86 8.71 2.77 -0.66
N GLU A 87 10.05 2.74 -0.68
CA GLU A 87 10.86 2.95 -1.90
C GLU A 87 10.39 2.17 -3.13
N ALA A 88 10.09 0.87 -2.99
CA ALA A 88 9.65 0.06 -4.12
C ALA A 88 8.32 0.53 -4.74
N TRP A 89 7.38 1.01 -3.91
CA TRP A 89 6.11 1.57 -4.39
C TRP A 89 6.27 2.98 -4.92
N HIS A 90 7.12 3.80 -4.29
CA HIS A 90 7.51 5.12 -4.80
C HIS A 90 8.11 5.00 -6.20
N PHE A 91 9.15 4.18 -6.34
CA PHE A 91 9.81 3.87 -7.60
C PHE A 91 8.80 3.40 -8.64
N PHE A 92 7.98 2.38 -8.32
CA PHE A 92 7.00 1.87 -9.27
C PHE A 92 6.05 2.97 -9.77
N ALA A 93 5.43 3.73 -8.86
CA ALA A 93 4.34 4.63 -9.23
C ALA A 93 4.81 5.96 -9.81
N LEU A 94 5.96 6.47 -9.36
CA LEU A 94 6.43 7.83 -9.65
C LEU A 94 7.67 7.87 -10.55
N GLU A 95 8.40 6.77 -10.72
CA GLU A 95 9.59 6.71 -11.58
C GLU A 95 9.38 5.73 -12.75
N PHE A 96 9.05 4.47 -12.46
CA PHE A 96 8.92 3.42 -13.47
C PHE A 96 7.67 3.59 -14.34
N LEU A 97 6.47 3.61 -13.73
CA LEU A 97 5.21 3.65 -14.47
C LEU A 97 5.08 4.90 -15.37
N PRO A 98 5.53 6.11 -14.97
CA PRO A 98 5.57 7.28 -15.84
C PRO A 98 6.26 7.08 -17.19
N GLU A 99 7.34 6.30 -17.22
CA GLU A 99 8.17 6.07 -18.41
C GLU A 99 7.70 4.88 -19.25
N HIS A 100 6.82 4.03 -18.71
CA HIS A 100 6.38 2.80 -19.37
C HIS A 100 4.89 2.83 -19.72
N LYS A 101 4.57 2.91 -21.02
CA LYS A 101 3.17 2.79 -21.50
C LYS A 101 2.65 1.35 -21.36
N ALA A 102 3.53 0.38 -21.54
CA ALA A 102 3.30 -1.03 -21.26
C ALA A 102 4.62 -1.65 -20.75
N PHE A 103 4.54 -2.72 -19.98
CA PHE A 103 5.69 -3.41 -19.41
C PHE A 103 5.37 -4.87 -19.08
N THR A 104 6.39 -5.71 -19.02
CA THR A 104 6.31 -7.11 -18.57
C THR A 104 6.73 -7.24 -17.10
N LYS A 105 6.51 -8.43 -16.52
CA LYS A 105 7.04 -8.74 -15.17
C LYS A 105 8.58 -8.63 -15.11
N GLU A 106 9.26 -8.93 -16.22
CA GLU A 106 10.71 -8.86 -16.32
C GLU A 106 11.21 -7.41 -16.32
N ASP A 107 10.56 -6.52 -17.07
CA ASP A 107 10.91 -5.09 -17.10
C ASP A 107 10.87 -4.48 -15.70
N LEU A 108 9.78 -4.72 -14.96
CA LEU A 108 9.64 -4.23 -13.59
C LEU A 108 10.62 -4.91 -12.62
N LEU A 109 10.93 -6.19 -12.81
CA LEU A 109 11.92 -6.89 -11.98
C LEU A 109 13.32 -6.30 -12.16
N ASN A 110 13.70 -5.98 -13.40
CA ASN A 110 14.98 -5.38 -13.73
C ASN A 110 15.06 -3.97 -13.14
N GLY A 111 14.03 -3.14 -13.32
CA GLY A 111 13.97 -1.81 -12.71
C GLY A 111 14.05 -1.84 -11.19
N LEU A 112 13.34 -2.76 -10.53
CA LEU A 112 13.44 -2.95 -9.08
C LEU A 112 14.84 -3.37 -8.63
N THR A 113 15.50 -4.25 -9.40
CA THR A 113 16.86 -4.71 -9.10
C THR A 113 17.84 -3.55 -9.20
N GLU A 114 17.77 -2.76 -10.26
CA GLU A 114 18.61 -1.56 -10.44
C GLU A 114 18.38 -0.52 -9.35
N LYS A 115 17.12 -0.31 -8.94
CA LYS A 115 16.77 0.65 -7.90
C LYS A 115 17.24 0.21 -6.51
N LEU A 116 17.01 -1.04 -6.13
CA LEU A 116 17.17 -1.49 -4.74
C LEU A 116 18.57 -2.06 -4.44
N ARG A 117 19.35 -2.46 -5.45
CA ARG A 117 20.68 -3.06 -5.26
C ARG A 117 21.66 -2.20 -4.47
N TRP A 118 21.52 -0.87 -4.53
CA TRP A 118 22.39 0.07 -3.82
C TRP A 118 22.33 -0.09 -2.29
N HIS A 119 21.21 -0.59 -1.75
CA HIS A 119 21.08 -0.87 -0.32
C HIS A 119 21.82 -2.13 0.10
N SER A 120 21.81 -3.15 -0.76
CA SER A 120 22.52 -4.41 -0.53
C SER A 120 22.47 -5.30 -1.78
N GLU A 121 23.62 -5.48 -2.45
CA GLU A 121 23.74 -6.39 -3.59
C GLU A 121 23.36 -7.83 -3.20
N MET A 122 23.70 -8.27 -1.98
CA MET A 122 23.35 -9.60 -1.48
C MET A 122 21.83 -9.83 -1.40
N HIS A 123 21.07 -8.82 -0.99
CA HIS A 123 19.62 -8.96 -0.79
C HIS A 123 18.79 -8.51 -2.01
N PHE A 124 19.31 -7.58 -2.82
CA PHE A 124 18.56 -6.92 -3.88
C PHE A 124 19.24 -7.01 -5.26
N GLY A 125 20.35 -7.73 -5.38
CA GLY A 125 21.02 -7.97 -6.66
C GLY A 125 20.29 -8.95 -7.58
N PRO A 126 20.89 -9.25 -8.75
CA PRO A 126 20.29 -10.13 -9.76
C PRO A 126 19.88 -11.49 -9.19
N GLY A 127 18.68 -11.95 -9.53
CA GLY A 127 18.13 -13.22 -9.05
C GLY A 127 17.53 -13.18 -7.63
N SER A 128 17.52 -12.03 -6.96
CA SER A 128 16.94 -11.87 -5.62
C SER A 128 15.49 -12.39 -5.54
N LYS A 129 15.24 -13.29 -4.58
CA LYS A 129 13.89 -13.75 -4.22
C LYS A 129 13.05 -12.63 -3.59
N LEU A 130 13.70 -11.64 -2.97
CA LEU A 130 13.03 -10.50 -2.37
C LEU A 130 12.48 -9.57 -3.46
N ASN A 131 13.25 -9.30 -4.51
CA ASN A 131 12.76 -8.51 -5.67
C ASN A 131 11.56 -9.18 -6.34
N LYS A 132 11.60 -10.51 -6.51
CA LYS A 132 10.45 -11.28 -7.04
C LYS A 132 9.21 -11.17 -6.14
N THR A 133 9.41 -11.14 -4.82
CA THR A 133 8.31 -10.96 -3.85
C THR A 133 7.73 -9.55 -3.91
N ILE A 134 8.58 -8.53 -3.99
CA ILE A 134 8.19 -7.12 -4.11
C ILE A 134 7.42 -6.90 -5.42
N LEU A 135 7.96 -7.36 -6.55
CA LEU A 135 7.32 -7.35 -7.87
C LEU A 135 5.89 -7.90 -7.77
N ARG A 136 5.76 -9.14 -7.26
CA ARG A 136 4.45 -9.79 -7.14
C ARG A 136 3.49 -8.94 -6.31
N LYS A 137 3.95 -8.41 -5.17
CA LYS A 137 3.12 -7.59 -4.28
C LYS A 137 2.72 -6.25 -4.90
N ILE A 138 3.58 -5.63 -5.71
CA ILE A 138 3.22 -4.43 -6.46
C ILE A 138 2.11 -4.75 -7.46
N ILE A 139 2.25 -5.83 -8.24
CA ILE A 139 1.23 -6.24 -9.21
C ILE A 139 -0.10 -6.52 -8.49
N GLU A 140 -0.11 -7.41 -7.48
CA GLU A 140 -1.31 -7.74 -6.69
C GLU A 140 -1.98 -6.48 -6.14
N VAL A 141 -1.20 -5.53 -5.58
CA VAL A 141 -1.74 -4.27 -5.04
C VAL A 141 -2.42 -3.45 -6.13
N TYR A 142 -1.93 -3.40 -7.36
CA TYR A 142 -2.49 -2.53 -8.40
C TYR A 142 -3.42 -3.24 -9.40
N THR A 143 -3.64 -4.55 -9.25
CA THR A 143 -4.58 -5.32 -10.09
C THR A 143 -5.74 -5.94 -9.31
N GLU A 144 -5.60 -6.22 -8.01
CA GLU A 144 -6.65 -6.86 -7.22
C GLU A 144 -7.60 -5.85 -6.55
N ASP A 145 -8.89 -6.19 -6.51
CA ASP A 145 -9.93 -5.39 -5.84
C ASP A 145 -9.70 -5.25 -4.33
N ALA A 146 -9.08 -6.26 -3.71
CA ALA A 146 -8.72 -6.24 -2.29
C ALA A 146 -7.53 -5.31 -1.97
N GLY A 147 -6.80 -4.87 -3.00
CA GLY A 147 -5.74 -3.89 -2.92
C GLY A 147 -6.20 -2.50 -3.37
N LEU A 148 -5.48 -1.95 -4.33
CA LEU A 148 -5.70 -0.66 -4.98
C LEU A 148 -6.08 -0.85 -6.47
N GLY A 149 -6.59 -2.02 -6.85
CA GLY A 149 -6.95 -2.35 -8.24
C GLY A 149 -8.02 -1.42 -8.83
N GLN A 150 -8.94 -0.91 -8.01
CA GLN A 150 -10.00 0.00 -8.48
C GLN A 150 -9.45 1.36 -8.93
N LEU A 151 -8.21 1.71 -8.56
CA LEU A 151 -7.55 2.88 -9.12
C LEU A 151 -7.41 2.76 -10.63
N GLY A 152 -7.28 1.54 -11.16
CA GLY A 152 -7.11 1.29 -12.58
C GLY A 152 -5.85 1.98 -13.11
N LEU A 153 -4.73 1.88 -12.40
CA LEU A 153 -3.45 2.44 -12.83
C LEU A 153 -2.76 1.57 -13.89
N ILE A 154 -2.97 0.26 -13.83
CA ILE A 154 -2.50 -0.73 -14.79
C ILE A 154 -3.61 -1.72 -15.12
N GLU A 155 -3.55 -2.32 -16.30
CA GLU A 155 -4.43 -3.41 -16.74
C GLU A 155 -3.55 -4.59 -17.16
N GLU A 156 -3.79 -5.79 -16.63
CA GLU A 156 -3.10 -7.01 -17.04
C GLU A 156 -3.69 -7.53 -18.36
N LYS A 157 -2.81 -7.80 -19.33
CA LYS A 157 -3.16 -8.33 -20.66
C LYS A 157 -2.22 -9.47 -21.01
N GLY A 158 -2.56 -10.69 -20.60
CA GLY A 158 -1.70 -11.85 -20.82
C GLY A 158 -0.39 -11.73 -20.05
N ASP A 159 0.72 -11.54 -20.76
CA ASP A 159 2.07 -11.46 -20.20
C ASP A 159 2.56 -10.02 -19.92
N HIS A 160 1.80 -9.02 -20.34
CA HIS A 160 2.13 -7.61 -20.19
C HIS A 160 1.07 -6.83 -19.42
N PHE A 161 1.49 -5.69 -18.89
CA PHE A 161 0.66 -4.72 -18.19
C PHE A 161 0.63 -3.43 -18.98
N VAL A 162 -0.57 -2.87 -19.17
CA VAL A 162 -0.75 -1.60 -19.88
C VAL A 162 -1.05 -0.52 -18.86
N ARG A 163 -0.26 0.55 -18.88
CA ARG A 163 -0.53 1.72 -18.05
C ARG A 163 -1.81 2.40 -18.49
N LYS A 164 -2.60 2.79 -17.51
CA LYS A 164 -3.81 3.59 -17.67
C LYS A 164 -3.62 4.98 -17.09
N ARG A 165 -4.56 5.88 -17.41
CA ARG A 165 -4.59 7.27 -16.94
C ARG A 165 -5.97 7.58 -16.35
N PRO A 166 -6.34 6.92 -15.24
CA PRO A 166 -7.61 7.16 -14.58
C PRO A 166 -7.68 8.60 -14.06
N LYS A 167 -8.89 9.10 -13.85
CA LYS A 167 -9.10 10.38 -13.19
C LYS A 167 -8.60 10.28 -11.75
N LYS A 168 -7.55 11.04 -11.43
CA LYS A 168 -6.98 11.10 -10.09
C LYS A 168 -7.89 11.86 -9.13
N LEU A 169 -8.06 11.35 -7.91
CA LEU A 169 -8.65 12.08 -6.78
C LEU A 169 -7.54 12.52 -5.82
N GLY A 170 -7.72 13.65 -5.14
CA GLY A 170 -6.69 14.20 -4.26
C GLY A 170 -5.43 14.69 -5.02
N PRO A 171 -4.26 14.74 -4.36
CA PRO A 171 -4.02 14.41 -2.95
C PRO A 171 -4.73 15.38 -1.99
N TRP A 172 -5.00 14.94 -0.77
CA TRP A 172 -5.58 15.75 0.29
C TRP A 172 -4.52 16.12 1.31
N LYS A 173 -4.30 17.42 1.52
CA LYS A 173 -3.25 17.93 2.43
C LYS A 173 -3.71 18.06 3.88
N THR A 174 -5.02 18.08 4.13
CA THR A 174 -5.60 18.15 5.48
C THR A 174 -6.74 17.15 5.62
N ASP A 175 -7.04 16.78 6.86
CA ASP A 175 -8.10 15.86 7.22
C ASP A 175 -9.49 16.44 6.90
N GLU A 176 -9.68 17.77 6.99
CA GLU A 176 -10.94 18.39 6.55
C GLU A 176 -11.13 18.30 5.03
N ALA A 177 -10.05 18.46 4.25
CA ALA A 177 -10.11 18.32 2.79
C ALA A 177 -10.47 16.88 2.39
N LEU A 178 -9.90 15.89 3.08
CA LEU A 178 -10.23 14.47 2.90
C LEU A 178 -11.68 14.19 3.32
N ALA A 179 -12.13 14.70 4.47
CA ALA A 179 -13.50 14.52 4.95
C ALA A 179 -14.54 15.11 3.99
N LYS A 180 -14.21 16.24 3.33
CA LYS A 180 -15.06 16.84 2.30
C LYS A 180 -15.14 15.98 1.04
N ALA A 181 -14.10 15.22 0.72
CA ALA A 181 -14.09 14.35 -0.46
C ALA A 181 -15.04 13.16 -0.35
N TYR A 182 -15.35 12.69 0.86
CA TYR A 182 -16.36 11.65 1.10
C TYR A 182 -17.81 12.11 0.98
N ARG A 183 -18.06 13.42 0.84
CA ARG A 183 -19.42 13.98 0.74
C ARG A 183 -19.87 14.27 -0.69
N LYS A 184 -19.00 14.00 -1.67
CA LYS A 184 -19.24 14.22 -3.10
C LYS A 184 -19.64 12.92 -3.78
#